data_AF-V5V4A4-F1
#
_entry.id   AF-V5V4A4-F1
#
_cell.length_a   1.000
_cell.length_b   1.000
_cell.length_c   1.000
_cell.angle_alpha   90.00
_cell.angle_beta   90.00
_cell.angle_gamma   90.00
#
_symmetry.space_group_name_H-M   'P 1'
#
loop_
_entity.id
_entity.type
_entity.pdbx_description
1 polymer ?
#
loop_
_entity_poly.entity_id
_entity_poly.type
_entity_poly.pdbx_seq_one_letter_code
_entity_poly.pdbx_strand_id
1 'polypeptide(L)' 'MSEPTPDDLTPQFGWSRYAELINGRFAMIGFIALLVLEWVTGQDFFTWLGLR' A
#
# COMPACT_ATOMS: atom_id res chain seq x y z
N MET A 1 -18.93 9.57 17.32
CA MET A 1 -18.61 8.32 16.59
C MET A 1 -19.26 8.46 15.23
N SER A 2 -18.50 8.81 14.20
CA SER A 2 -19.04 8.97 12.85
C SER A 2 -19.44 7.60 12.34
N GLU A 3 -20.73 7.34 12.17
CA GLU A 3 -21.18 6.12 11.52
C GLU A 3 -20.59 6.06 10.11
N PRO A 4 -20.08 4.91 9.65
CA PRO A 4 -19.68 4.76 8.26
C PRO A 4 -20.93 4.96 7.40
N THR A 5 -20.95 6.03 6.62
CA THR A 5 -22.03 6.27 5.66
C THR A 5 -21.97 5.12 4.64
N PRO A 6 -23.11 4.54 4.21
CA PRO A 6 -23.13 3.37 3.32
C PRO A 6 -22.30 3.53 2.03
N ASP A 7 -22.04 4.77 1.62
CA ASP A 7 -21.23 5.14 0.46
C ASP A 7 -19.71 4.92 0.61
N ASP A 8 -19.20 4.73 1.82
CA ASP A 8 -17.75 4.57 2.07
C ASP A 8 -17.19 3.21 1.59
N LEU A 9 -18.07 2.23 1.38
CA LEU A 9 -17.73 0.87 0.95
C LEU A 9 -18.19 0.56 -0.48
N THR A 10 -18.87 1.49 -1.15
CA THR A 10 -19.30 1.30 -2.53
C THR A 10 -18.07 1.41 -3.44
N PRO A 11 -17.88 0.48 -4.39
CA PRO A 11 -16.79 0.58 -5.36
C PRO A 11 -16.98 1.80 -6.25
N GLN A 12 -16.16 2.83 -6.01
CA GLN A 12 -16.23 4.10 -6.73
C GLN A 12 -14.88 4.44 -7.34
N PHE A 13 -14.89 4.80 -8.62
CA PHE A 13 -13.71 5.30 -9.32
C PHE A 13 -13.51 6.79 -9.02
N GLY A 14 -12.25 7.21 -8.83
CA GLY A 14 -11.88 8.59 -8.51
C GLY A 14 -11.29 8.74 -7.10
N TRP A 15 -11.26 9.96 -6.59
CA TRP A 15 -10.75 10.33 -5.26
C TRP A 15 -11.78 10.01 -4.18
N SER A 16 -12.16 8.73 -4.06
CA SER A 16 -13.13 8.25 -3.07
C SER A 16 -12.43 7.61 -1.86
N ARG A 17 -13.10 7.59 -0.70
CA ARG A 17 -12.60 6.89 0.49
C ARG A 17 -12.36 5.41 0.23
N TYR A 18 -13.20 4.77 -0.59
CA TYR A 18 -13.00 3.40 -1.04
C TYR A 18 -11.67 3.23 -1.80
N ALA A 19 -11.36 4.14 -2.73
CA ALA A 19 -10.10 4.11 -3.48
C ALA A 19 -8.88 4.33 -2.57
N GLU A 20 -8.97 5.23 -1.60
CA GLU A 20 -7.92 5.45 -0.59
C GLU A 20 -7.65 4.19 0.24
N LEU A 21 -8.69 3.52 0.72
CA LEU A 21 -8.56 2.28 1.50
C LEU A 21 -7.91 1.16 0.68
N ILE A 22 -8.32 1.00 -0.57
CA ILE A 22 -7.77 0.00 -1.48
C ILE A 22 -6.30 0.31 -1.80
N ASN A 23 -5.97 1.55 -2.14
CA ASN A 23 -4.59 1.97 -2.37
C ASN A 23 -3.71 1.77 -1.14
N GLY A 24 -4.23 2.08 0.06
CA GLY A 24 -3.54 1.84 1.33
C GLY A 24 -3.24 0.35 1.57
N ARG A 25 -4.18 -0.55 1.27
CA ARG A 25 -3.95 -2.00 1.38
C ARG A 25 -2.90 -2.49 0.40
N PHE A 26 -2.94 -2.01 -0.84
CA PHE A 26 -1.90 -2.34 -1.83
C PHE A 26 -0.52 -1.82 -1.40
N ALA A 27 -0.45 -0.63 -0.82
CA ALA A 27 0.80 -0.10 -0.28
C ALA A 27 1.36 -0.96 0.86
N MET A 28 0.51 -1.41 1.80
CA MET A 28 0.96 -2.33 2.87
C MET A 28 1.49 -3.65 2.31
N ILE A 29 0.78 -4.24 1.35
CA ILE A 29 1.22 -5.48 0.69
C ILE A 29 2.53 -5.27 -0.05
N GLY A 30 2.64 -4.16 -0.81
CA GLY A 30 3.87 -3.81 -1.54
C GLY A 30 5.05 -3.62 -0.60
N PHE A 31 4.85 -2.94 0.53
CA PHE A 31 5.89 -2.75 1.54
C PHE A 31 6.37 -4.08 2.14
N ILE A 32 5.45 -4.96 2.54
CA ILE A 32 5.82 -6.29 3.05
C ILE A 32 6.54 -7.11 1.98
N ALA A 33 6.07 -7.06 0.74
CA ALA A 33 6.72 -7.76 -0.37
C ALA A 33 8.15 -7.26 -0.61
N LEU A 34 8.41 -5.95 -0.47
CA LEU A 34 9.76 -5.38 -0.53
C LEU A 34 10.65 -5.94 0.58
N LEU A 35 10.19 -5.95 1.84
CA LEU A 35 10.95 -6.53 2.96
C LEU A 35 11.28 -8.01 2.75
N VAL A 36 10.31 -8.78 2.25
CA VAL A 36 10.53 -10.20 1.93
C VAL A 36 11.53 -10.36 0.79
N LEU A 37 11.45 -9.52 -0.24
CA LEU A 37 12.39 -9.53 -1.36
C LEU A 37 13.81 -9.24 -0.87
N GLU A 38 14.00 -8.19 -0.06
CA GLU A 38 15.28 -7.83 0.55
C GLU A 38 15.85 -8.99 1.38
N TRP A 39 15.00 -9.66 2.16
CA TRP A 39 15.41 -10.81 2.96
C TRP A 39 15.85 -12.02 2.11
N VAL A 40 15.14 -12.31 1.02
CA VAL A 40 15.45 -13.45 0.13
C VAL A 40 16.66 -13.17 -0.76
N THR A 41 16.77 -11.96 -1.31
CA THR A 41 17.88 -11.58 -2.20
C THR A 41 19.12 -11.13 -1.46
N GLY A 42 19.01 -10.70 -0.19
CA GLY A 42 20.10 -10.14 0.59
C GLY A 42 20.65 -8.82 0.02
N GLN A 43 19.91 -8.18 -0.89
CA GLN A 43 20.28 -6.92 -1.53
C GLN A 43 19.27 -5.85 -1.11
N ASP A 44 19.71 -4.89 -0.32
CA ASP A 44 18.86 -3.80 0.14
C ASP A 44 18.35 -2.99 -1.06
N PHE A 45 17.06 -2.64 -1.09
CA PHE A 45 16.51 -1.78 -2.13
C PHE A 45 17.28 -0.44 -2.25
N PHE A 46 17.77 0.09 -1.12
CA PHE A 46 18.59 1.30 -1.05
C PHE A 46 19.92 1.21 -1.83
N THR A 47 20.46 -0.01 -1.94
CA THR A 47 21.63 -0.31 -2.77
C THR A 47 21.36 -0.05 -4.24
N TRP A 48 20.21 -0.53 -4.72
CA TRP A 48 19.79 -0.39 -6.10
C TRP A 48 19.40 1.05 -6.42
N LEU A 49 18.86 1.77 -5.44
CA LEU A 49 18.54 3.20 -5.53
C LEU A 49 19.78 4.10 -5.46
N GLY A 50 20.97 3.56 -5.17
CA GLY A 50 22.23 4.31 -5.12
C GLY A 50 22.41 5.19 -3.88
N LEU A 51 21.68 4.93 -2.79
CA LEU A 51 21.70 5.73 -1.55
C LEU A 51 22.76 5.27 -0.53
N ARG A 52 23.85 4.64 -0.99
CA ARG A 52 24.97 4.18 -0.14
C ARG A 52 26.31 4.46 -0.81
#